data_AF-A0A382EIE1-F1
#
_entry.id   AF-A0A382EIE1-F1
#
_cell.length_a   1.000
_cell.length_b   1.000
_cell.length_c   1.000
_cell.angle_alpha   90.00
_cell.angle_beta   90.00
_cell.angle_gamma   90.00
#
_symmetry.space_group_name_H-M   'P 1'
#
loop_
_entity.id
_entity.type
_entity.pdbx_description
1 polymer ?
#
loop_
_entity_poly.entity_id
_entity_poly.type
_entity_poly.pdbx_seq_one_letter_code
_entity_poly.pdbx_strand_id
1 'polypeptide(L)'
;MSESTLRQLDMMKLMPRYPSKISTTQLKEQLEDLGYLPTMRMVQRDLEMLASVLPLICDDREKPYGWSWHKDALGVQPAMDPIEALTFSLAEQYLEPIMPGKSFNRIKIFFDRANSVLKEVKKNQISRWRKRVRVEPQWQRLLPAN
;
A
#
# COMPACT_ATOMS: atom_id res chain seq x y z
N MET A 1 3.38 -25.86 0.00
CA MET A 1 2.31 -24.98 0.50
C MET A 1 1.06 -25.26 -0.31
N SER A 2 -0.13 -25.34 0.29
CA SER A 2 -1.37 -25.53 -0.47
C SER A 2 -1.75 -24.27 -1.25
N GLU A 3 -2.33 -24.45 -2.45
CA GLU A 3 -2.80 -23.36 -3.32
C GLU A 3 -3.75 -22.40 -2.58
N SER A 4 -4.56 -22.92 -1.65
CA SER A 4 -5.45 -22.12 -0.79
C SER A 4 -4.71 -21.10 0.07
N THR A 5 -3.54 -21.45 0.60
CA THR A 5 -2.75 -20.58 1.49
C THR A 5 -2.08 -19.47 0.70
N LEU A 6 -1.60 -19.77 -0.52
CA LEU A 6 -1.04 -18.77 -1.42
C LEU A 6 -2.13 -17.77 -1.85
N ARG A 7 -3.31 -18.27 -2.21
CA ARG A 7 -4.47 -17.43 -2.52
C ARG A 7 -4.86 -16.53 -1.35
N GLN A 8 -4.91 -17.05 -0.12
CA GLN A 8 -5.22 -16.25 1.08
C GLN A 8 -4.16 -15.17 1.33
N LEU A 9 -2.88 -15.48 1.14
CA LEU A 9 -1.80 -14.50 1.24
C LEU A 9 -1.93 -13.41 0.18
N ASP A 10 -2.22 -13.76 -1.07
CA ASP A 10 -2.43 -12.77 -2.13
C ASP A 10 -3.69 -11.95 -1.90
N MET A 11 -4.78 -12.57 -1.43
CA MET A 11 -5.99 -11.88 -1.00
C MET A 11 -5.70 -10.79 0.03
N MET A 12 -4.89 -11.10 1.06
CA MET A 12 -4.47 -10.11 2.06
C MET A 12 -3.67 -8.93 1.46
N LYS A 13 -2.88 -9.18 0.40
CA LYS A 13 -2.12 -8.11 -0.29
C LYS A 13 -3.02 -7.17 -1.09
N LEU A 14 -4.16 -7.65 -1.57
CA LEU A 14 -5.13 -6.85 -2.32
C LEU A 14 -6.02 -5.98 -1.43
N MET A 15 -6.15 -6.32 -0.14
CA MET A 15 -7.02 -5.59 0.78
C MET A 15 -6.48 -4.19 1.14
N PRO A 16 -7.27 -3.12 0.97
CA PRO A 16 -6.88 -1.76 1.35
C PRO A 16 -7.05 -1.51 2.86
N ARG A 17 -6.56 -0.38 3.35
CA ARG A 17 -6.84 0.10 4.72
C ARG A 17 -8.08 0.98 4.73
N TYR A 18 -8.90 0.85 5.77
CA TYR A 18 -9.99 1.78 6.03
C TYR A 18 -9.48 3.24 6.03
N PRO A 19 -10.16 4.19 5.35
CA PRO A 19 -11.55 4.13 4.86
C PRO A 19 -11.74 3.51 3.47
N SER A 20 -10.67 3.15 2.77
CA SER A 20 -10.76 2.49 1.48
C SER A 20 -11.23 1.04 1.65
N LYS A 21 -12.00 0.52 0.70
CA LYS A 21 -12.58 -0.84 0.74
C LYS A 21 -12.58 -1.49 -0.64
N ILE A 22 -12.53 -2.83 -0.66
CA ILE A 22 -12.64 -3.65 -1.88
C ILE A 22 -13.83 -4.60 -1.77
N SER A 23 -14.66 -4.70 -2.82
CA SER A 23 -15.79 -5.63 -2.79
C SER A 23 -15.32 -7.08 -2.99
N THR A 24 -16.11 -8.05 -2.53
CA THR A 24 -15.82 -9.47 -2.78
C THR A 24 -15.76 -9.80 -4.28
N THR A 25 -16.56 -9.11 -5.11
CA THR A 25 -16.54 -9.28 -6.58
C THR A 25 -15.22 -8.79 -7.19
N GLN A 26 -14.77 -7.59 -6.81
CA GLN A 26 -13.48 -7.03 -7.25
C GLN A 26 -12.32 -7.91 -6.80
N LEU A 27 -12.39 -8.43 -5.57
CA LEU A 27 -11.36 -9.31 -5.02
C LEU A 27 -11.28 -10.64 -5.79
N LYS A 28 -12.43 -11.20 -6.19
CA LYS A 28 -12.48 -12.38 -7.07
C LYS A 28 -11.81 -12.09 -8.42
N GLU A 29 -12.19 -11.00 -9.08
CA GLU A 29 -11.62 -10.60 -10.37
C GLU A 29 -10.09 -10.43 -10.28
N GLN A 30 -9.59 -9.74 -9.27
CA GLN A 30 -8.15 -9.55 -9.07
C GLN A 30 -7.41 -10.86 -8.76
N LEU A 31 -8.05 -11.80 -8.06
CA LEU A 31 -7.47 -13.13 -7.85
C LEU A 31 -7.45 -13.96 -9.15
N GLU A 32 -8.46 -13.79 -10.02
CA GLU A 32 -8.48 -14.39 -11.35
C GLU A 32 -7.35 -13.85 -12.24
N ASP A 33 -7.10 -12.54 -12.19
CA ASP A 33 -5.97 -11.91 -12.89
C ASP A 33 -4.60 -12.42 -12.41
N LEU A 34 -4.51 -12.87 -11.16
CA LEU A 34 -3.31 -13.51 -10.58
C LEU A 34 -3.19 -15.00 -10.94
N GLY A 35 -4.13 -15.56 -11.71
CA GLY A 35 -4.11 -16.94 -12.18
C GLY A 35 -4.82 -17.94 -11.28
N TYR A 36 -5.52 -17.49 -10.23
CA TYR A 36 -6.39 -18.36 -9.42
C TYR A 36 -7.76 -18.51 -10.08
N LEU A 37 -8.49 -19.60 -9.80
CA LEU A 37 -9.88 -19.76 -10.26
C LEU A 37 -10.87 -19.89 -9.09
N PRO A 38 -10.99 -18.85 -8.23
CA PRO A 38 -11.84 -18.95 -7.05
C PRO A 38 -13.33 -18.74 -7.37
N THR A 39 -14.19 -19.58 -6.83
CA THR A 39 -15.64 -19.30 -6.79
C THR A 39 -15.96 -18.25 -5.74
N MET A 40 -17.08 -17.54 -5.89
CA MET A 40 -17.54 -16.54 -4.90
C MET A 40 -17.62 -17.11 -3.48
N ARG A 41 -18.11 -18.35 -3.33
CA ARG A 41 -18.18 -19.04 -2.03
C ARG A 41 -16.80 -19.25 -1.41
N MET A 42 -15.78 -19.55 -2.21
CA MET A 42 -14.41 -19.71 -1.70
C MET A 42 -13.84 -18.37 -1.23
N VAL A 43 -14.04 -17.29 -1.99
CA VAL A 43 -13.58 -15.94 -1.60
C VAL A 43 -14.24 -15.50 -0.30
N GLN A 44 -15.56 -15.66 -0.17
CA GLN A 44 -16.31 -15.33 1.04
C GLN A 44 -15.82 -16.12 2.26
N ARG A 45 -15.70 -17.44 2.13
CA ARG A 45 -15.22 -18.31 3.21
C ARG A 45 -13.79 -17.95 3.63
N ASP A 46 -12.92 -17.67 2.66
CA ASP A 46 -11.53 -17.30 2.94
C ASP A 46 -11.47 -15.92 3.66
N LEU A 47 -12.31 -14.95 3.28
CA LEU A 47 -12.43 -13.66 3.97
C LEU A 47 -12.94 -13.80 5.41
N GLU A 48 -13.99 -14.61 5.63
CA GLU A 48 -14.51 -14.89 6.97
C GLU A 48 -13.45 -15.57 7.85
N MET A 49 -12.72 -16.54 7.29
CA MET A 49 -11.61 -17.20 7.99
C MET A 49 -10.50 -16.21 8.34
N LEU A 50 -10.07 -15.36 7.41
CA LEU A 50 -9.04 -14.36 7.65
C LEU A 50 -9.50 -13.33 8.70
N ALA A 51 -10.75 -12.85 8.63
CA ALA A 51 -11.31 -11.89 9.58
C ALA A 51 -11.47 -12.46 11.00
N SER A 52 -11.53 -13.78 11.16
CA SER A 52 -11.57 -14.41 12.48
C SER A 52 -10.24 -14.33 13.25
N VAL A 53 -9.13 -14.08 12.56
CA VAL A 53 -7.77 -14.07 13.15
C VAL A 53 -7.07 -12.73 12.95
N LEU A 54 -7.39 -12.02 11.88
CA LEU A 54 -6.78 -10.74 11.50
C LEU A 54 -7.76 -9.59 11.73
N PRO A 55 -7.26 -8.36 11.99
CA PRO A 55 -8.09 -7.16 12.14
C PRO A 55 -8.65 -6.68 10.79
N LEU A 56 -9.43 -7.52 10.12
CA LEU A 56 -10.18 -7.20 8.92
C LEU A 56 -11.60 -6.81 9.30
N ILE A 57 -12.14 -5.83 8.59
CA ILE A 57 -13.51 -5.37 8.77
C ILE A 57 -14.27 -5.47 7.45
N CYS A 58 -15.55 -5.82 7.58
CA CYS A 58 -16.53 -5.73 6.51
C CYS A 58 -17.37 -4.47 6.74
N ASP A 59 -17.37 -3.56 5.79
CA ASP A 59 -18.30 -2.44 5.73
C ASP A 59 -19.59 -2.90 5.06
N ASP A 60 -20.59 -3.19 5.90
CA ASP A 60 -21.92 -3.70 5.55
C ASP A 60 -22.99 -2.60 5.45
N ARG A 61 -22.61 -1.33 5.62
CA ARG A 61 -23.54 -0.18 5.65
C ARG A 61 -24.26 0.02 4.33
N GLU A 62 -23.56 -0.18 3.21
CA GLU A 62 -24.10 -0.01 1.86
C GLU A 62 -23.58 -1.11 0.93
N LYS A 63 -24.44 -1.57 0.02
CA LYS A 63 -24.04 -2.52 -1.02
C LYS A 63 -23.30 -1.77 -2.16
N PRO A 64 -22.25 -2.37 -2.75
CA PRO A 64 -21.68 -3.66 -2.40
C PRO A 64 -20.87 -3.60 -1.10
N TYR A 65 -21.01 -4.64 -0.27
CA TYR A 65 -20.21 -4.77 0.95
C TYR A 65 -18.73 -4.79 0.60
N GLY A 66 -17.95 -4.06 1.37
CA GLY A 66 -16.53 -3.87 1.11
C GLY A 66 -15.68 -4.33 2.29
N TRP A 67 -14.55 -4.92 1.98
CA TRP A 67 -13.60 -5.41 2.97
C TRP A 67 -12.39 -4.50 3.05
N SER A 68 -11.84 -4.35 4.24
CA SER A 68 -10.63 -3.56 4.49
C SER A 68 -9.90 -4.02 5.74
N TRP A 69 -8.63 -3.66 5.85
CA TRP A 69 -7.92 -3.68 7.12
C TRP A 69 -8.47 -2.60 8.04
N HIS A 70 -8.62 -2.92 9.33
CA HIS A 70 -8.97 -1.94 10.35
C HIS A 70 -7.94 -0.79 10.36
N LYS A 71 -8.41 0.45 10.57
CA LYS A 71 -7.56 1.65 10.57
C LYS A 71 -6.37 1.54 11.54
N ASP A 72 -6.60 0.94 12.71
CA ASP A 72 -5.61 0.80 13.79
C ASP A 72 -4.92 -0.58 13.79
N ALA A 73 -5.03 -1.35 12.69
CA ALA A 73 -4.34 -2.63 12.58
C ALA A 73 -2.82 -2.43 12.66
N LEU A 74 -2.21 -2.97 13.73
CA LEU A 74 -0.77 -2.94 13.99
C LEU A 74 -0.09 -4.09 13.24
N GLY A 75 0.80 -3.75 12.30
CA GLY A 75 1.64 -4.73 11.60
C GLY A 75 0.90 -5.55 10.54
N VAL A 76 1.66 -5.94 9.51
CA VAL A 76 1.24 -6.82 8.39
C VAL A 76 0.17 -6.21 7.48
N GLN A 77 0.35 -4.97 7.03
CA GLN A 77 -0.31 -4.53 5.80
C GLN A 77 0.62 -4.71 4.60
N PRO A 78 0.33 -5.66 3.70
CA PRO A 78 1.15 -5.85 2.51
C PRO A 78 0.89 -4.78 1.44
N ALA A 79 -0.26 -4.10 1.49
CA ALA A 79 -0.56 -2.91 0.70
C ALA A 79 -0.08 -1.65 1.44
N MET A 80 0.47 -0.68 0.70
CA MET A 80 0.84 0.64 1.22
C MET A 80 -0.18 1.64 0.68
N ASP A 81 -0.74 2.48 1.56
CA ASP A 81 -1.72 3.49 1.16
C ASP A 81 -1.08 4.62 0.34
N PRO A 82 -1.78 5.27 -0.62
CA PRO A 82 -1.22 6.38 -1.39
C PRO A 82 -0.70 7.57 -0.55
N ILE A 83 -1.32 7.87 0.59
CA ILE A 83 -0.86 8.93 1.50
C ILE A 83 0.41 8.48 2.22
N GLU A 84 0.46 7.24 2.71
CA GLU A 84 1.68 6.66 3.28
C GLU A 84 2.82 6.69 2.28
N ALA A 85 2.56 6.28 1.03
CA ALA A 85 3.52 6.29 -0.06
C ALA A 85 4.02 7.71 -0.35
N LEU A 86 3.14 8.72 -0.32
CA LEU A 86 3.55 10.11 -0.46
C LEU A 86 4.48 10.56 0.66
N THR A 87 4.12 10.25 1.91
CA THR A 87 4.93 10.57 3.09
C THR A 87 6.31 9.92 3.00
N PHE A 88 6.39 8.64 2.64
CA PHE A 88 7.67 7.95 2.44
C PHE A 88 8.50 8.56 1.31
N SER A 89 7.88 8.99 0.20
CA SER A 89 8.60 9.66 -0.90
C SER A 89 9.15 11.04 -0.52
N LEU A 90 8.52 11.74 0.42
CA LEU A 90 9.05 12.98 0.99
C LEU A 90 10.16 12.70 2.01
N ALA A 91 9.96 11.70 2.86
CA ALA A 91 10.95 11.26 3.82
C ALA A 91 12.24 10.81 3.11
N GLU A 92 12.14 10.10 1.98
CA GLU A 92 13.29 9.72 1.14
C GLU A 92 14.12 10.95 0.75
N GLN A 93 13.50 11.97 0.15
CA GLN A 93 14.16 13.20 -0.29
C GLN A 93 14.82 13.96 0.88
N TYR A 94 14.19 13.95 2.05
CA TYR A 94 14.70 14.64 3.23
C TYR A 94 15.82 13.86 3.93
N LEU A 95 15.72 12.53 3.97
CA LEU A 95 16.65 11.67 4.70
C LEU A 95 17.90 11.31 3.88
N GLU A 96 17.81 11.25 2.55
CA GLU A 96 18.94 10.94 1.66
C GLU A 96 20.20 11.78 1.95
N PRO A 97 20.14 13.12 2.11
CA PRO A 97 21.34 13.92 2.37
C PRO A 97 21.89 13.81 3.80
N ILE A 98 21.10 13.38 4.78
CA ILE A 98 21.47 13.44 6.21
C ILE A 98 21.72 12.06 6.85
N MET A 99 21.27 10.98 6.21
CA MET A 99 21.35 9.63 6.76
C MET A 99 22.66 8.93 6.35
N PRO A 100 23.30 8.15 7.24
CA PRO A 100 24.41 7.30 6.85
C PRO A 100 24.01 6.31 5.74
N GLY A 101 24.81 6.20 4.68
CA GLY A 101 24.45 5.42 3.48
C GLY A 101 24.07 3.96 3.76
N LYS A 102 24.70 3.30 4.75
CA LYS A 102 24.32 1.92 5.15
C LYS A 102 22.89 1.85 5.70
N SER A 103 22.51 2.81 6.53
CA SER A 103 21.16 2.89 7.12
C SER A 103 20.13 3.23 6.05
N PHE A 104 20.46 4.18 5.16
CA PHE A 104 19.61 4.55 4.04
C PHE A 104 19.34 3.36 3.11
N ASN A 105 20.37 2.61 2.74
CA ASN A 105 20.25 1.42 1.90
C ASN A 105 19.36 0.34 2.52
N ARG A 106 19.36 0.20 3.86
CA ARG A 106 18.51 -0.77 4.56
C ARG A 106 17.02 -0.44 4.45
N ILE A 107 16.66 0.85 4.44
CA ILE A 107 15.27 1.29 4.35
C ILE A 107 14.83 1.62 2.93
N LYS A 108 15.75 1.62 1.95
CA LYS A 108 15.48 1.90 0.53
C LYS A 108 14.32 1.09 -0.04
N ILE A 109 14.16 -0.17 0.39
CA ILE A 109 13.05 -1.02 -0.04
C ILE A 109 11.66 -0.43 0.26
N PHE A 110 11.51 0.32 1.36
CA PHE A 110 10.26 1.01 1.70
C PHE A 110 10.02 2.21 0.78
N PHE A 111 11.08 2.96 0.45
CA PHE A 111 11.01 4.08 -0.48
C PHE A 111 10.72 3.61 -1.91
N ASP A 112 11.38 2.55 -2.37
CA ASP A 112 11.12 1.94 -3.68
C ASP A 112 9.66 1.48 -3.79
N ARG A 113 9.13 0.82 -2.74
CA ARG A 113 7.72 0.42 -2.67
C ARG A 113 6.76 1.62 -2.73
N ALA A 114 7.02 2.66 -1.96
CA ALA A 114 6.24 3.90 -1.99
C ALA A 114 6.25 4.55 -3.38
N ASN A 115 7.41 4.56 -4.04
CA ASN A 115 7.57 5.10 -5.37
C ASN A 115 6.80 4.31 -6.43
N SER A 116 6.72 2.99 -6.31
CA SER A 116 5.89 2.15 -7.18
C SER A 116 4.39 2.42 -7.00
N VAL A 117 3.91 2.49 -5.75
CA VAL A 117 2.50 2.83 -5.47
C VAL A 117 2.12 4.18 -6.10
N LEU A 118 2.98 5.20 -5.97
CA LEU A 118 2.72 6.53 -6.55
C LEU A 118 2.75 6.56 -8.09
N LYS A 119 3.40 5.59 -8.74
CA LYS A 119 3.38 5.45 -10.21
C LYS A 119 2.07 4.81 -10.69
N GLU A 120 1.54 3.85 -9.93
CA GLU A 120 0.30 3.11 -10.26
C GLU A 120 -0.96 3.92 -9.99
N VAL A 121 -0.93 4.84 -9.03
CA VAL A 121 -2.01 5.80 -8.81
C VAL A 121 -2.19 6.63 -10.09
N LYS A 122 -3.28 6.34 -10.84
CA LYS A 122 -3.74 7.09 -12.04
C LYS A 122 -3.63 8.60 -11.78
N LYS A 123 -3.44 9.42 -12.83
CA LYS A 123 -3.21 10.90 -12.83
C LYS A 123 -4.07 11.72 -11.83
N ASN A 124 -3.84 11.53 -10.54
CA ASN A 124 -4.56 12.12 -9.43
C ASN A 124 -3.77 13.32 -8.92
N GLN A 125 -4.39 14.07 -8.02
CA GLN A 125 -3.77 15.23 -7.38
C GLN A 125 -2.44 14.89 -6.71
N ILE A 126 -2.31 13.69 -6.13
CA ILE A 126 -1.10 13.22 -5.44
C ILE A 126 0.11 13.12 -6.39
N SER A 127 -0.03 12.48 -7.55
CA SER A 127 1.09 12.34 -8.49
C SER A 127 1.46 13.68 -9.13
N ARG A 128 0.49 14.59 -9.32
CA ARG A 128 0.76 15.98 -9.74
C ARG A 128 1.47 16.79 -8.65
N TRP A 129 1.04 16.67 -7.40
CA TRP A 129 1.64 17.34 -6.26
C TRP A 129 3.10 16.92 -6.09
N ARG A 130 3.37 15.61 -6.13
CA ARG A 130 4.75 15.08 -6.08
C ARG A 130 5.65 15.68 -7.15
N LYS A 131 5.15 15.87 -8.38
CA LYS A 131 5.94 16.48 -9.45
C LYS A 131 6.24 17.96 -9.18
N ARG A 132 5.37 18.67 -8.46
CA ARG A 132 5.42 20.11 -8.21
C ARG A 132 6.13 20.49 -6.92
N VAL A 133 6.17 19.61 -5.93
CA VAL A 133 6.82 19.86 -4.65
C VAL A 133 8.24 19.31 -4.67
N ARG A 134 9.17 20.11 -4.15
CA ARG A 134 10.57 19.75 -3.94
C ARG A 134 10.95 20.11 -2.52
N VAL A 135 11.76 19.27 -1.90
CA VAL A 135 12.39 19.57 -0.63
C VAL A 135 13.62 20.41 -0.93
N GLU A 136 13.62 21.68 -0.51
CA GLU A 136 14.79 22.55 -0.62
C GLU A 136 15.63 22.41 0.65
N PRO A 137 16.94 22.13 0.54
CA PRO A 137 17.83 22.15 1.69
C PRO A 137 17.87 23.52 2.36
N GLN A 138 17.86 23.54 3.70
CA GLN A 138 17.94 24.78 4.48
C GLN A 138 19.35 25.38 4.54
N TRP A 139 20.36 24.71 3.99
CA TRP A 139 21.72 25.25 3.93
C TRP A 139 21.92 26.12 2.68
N GLN A 140 22.50 27.29 2.88
CA GLN A 140 22.89 28.18 1.78
C GLN A 140 23.92 27.48 0.88
N ARG A 141 23.64 27.48 -0.42
CA ARG A 141 24.57 27.02 -1.45
C ARG A 141 25.75 28.00 -1.48
N LEU A 142 26.90 27.59 -0.91
CA LEU A 142 28.13 28.38 -0.99
C LEU A 142 28.54 28.49 -2.45
N LEU A 143 28.61 29.72 -2.96
CA LEU A 143 29.19 29.99 -4.26
C LEU A 143 30.72 29.88 -4.12
N PRO A 144 31.43 29.30 -5.11
CA PRO A 144 32.88 29.32 -5.11
C PRO A 144 33.39 30.76 -5.08
N ALA A 145 34.54 30.98 -4.44
CA ALA A 145 35.20 32.28 -4.46
C ALA A 145 35.60 32.62 -5.91
N ASN A 146 35.30 33.84 -6.33
CA ASN A 146 35.73 34.40 -7.62
C ASN A 146 37.26 34.54 -7.69
#